data_AF-A0A1X7BM26-F1
#
_entry.id   AF-A0A1X7BM26-F1
#
_cell.length_a   1.000
_cell.length_b   1.000
_cell.length_c   1.000
_cell.angle_alpha   90.00
_cell.angle_beta   90.00
_cell.angle_gamma   90.00
#
_symmetry.space_group_name_H-M   'P 1'
#
loop_
_entity.id
_entity.type
_entity.pdbx_description
1 polymer ?
#
loop_
_entity_poly.entity_id
_entity_poly.type
_entity_poly.pdbx_seq_one_letter_code
_entity_poly.pdbx_strand_id
1 'polypeptide(L)'
;MKLIWMILASASTVASCTSYLDPIRTSQLGDDPVVDGGTYTSGGGLTIAADIRENDGHTLLCGAWAESAEQSILTKGKSRDVVASGAAYLGRERIAQNLLFMARVAPTADYGGSVANCRLVEREWRLTDHAKAITIRIPRQVVYRDVDGPSGGAFVYFHQTGPGAGEG
;
A
#
# COMPACT_ATOMS: atom_id res chain seq x y z
N MET A 1 -68.21 15.49 27.07
CA MET A 1 -68.19 14.48 25.98
C MET A 1 -67.49 15.08 24.76
N LYS A 2 -66.65 14.29 24.08
CA LYS A 2 -65.80 14.56 22.88
C LYS A 2 -64.45 15.22 23.16
N LEU A 3 -63.38 14.45 23.40
CA LEU A 3 -62.56 13.54 22.56
C LEU A 3 -61.24 14.24 22.19
N ILE A 4 -60.22 13.90 22.98
CA ILE A 4 -58.80 14.24 22.82
C ILE A 4 -58.26 13.43 21.64
N TRP A 5 -57.69 14.11 20.64
CA TRP A 5 -56.89 13.48 19.58
C TRP A 5 -55.40 13.62 19.95
N MET A 6 -54.84 12.57 20.54
CA MET A 6 -53.38 12.40 20.64
C MET A 6 -52.89 11.83 19.30
N ILE A 7 -52.22 12.67 18.50
CA ILE A 7 -51.47 12.22 17.33
C ILE A 7 -50.10 11.75 17.82
N LEU A 8 -49.88 10.44 17.77
CA LEU A 8 -48.63 9.78 18.11
C LEU A 8 -47.65 9.93 16.93
N ALA A 9 -46.73 10.89 17.01
CA ALA A 9 -45.66 11.04 16.03
C ALA A 9 -44.60 9.95 16.25
N SER A 10 -44.58 8.95 15.37
CA SER A 10 -43.57 7.89 15.35
C SER A 10 -42.33 8.40 14.61
N ALA A 11 -41.28 8.78 15.33
CA ALA A 11 -40.00 9.18 14.75
C ALA A 11 -39.15 7.92 14.48
N SER A 12 -39.22 7.43 13.25
CA SER A 12 -38.30 6.39 12.76
C SER A 12 -36.92 7.00 12.51
N THR A 13 -35.95 6.72 13.39
CA THR A 13 -34.55 7.06 13.14
C THR A 13 -33.94 6.02 12.19
N VAL A 14 -33.73 6.42 10.94
CA VAL A 14 -32.92 5.65 9.99
C VAL A 14 -31.45 5.79 10.37
N ALA A 15 -30.85 4.73 10.89
CA ALA A 15 -29.41 4.62 11.08
C ALA A 15 -28.76 4.34 9.71
N SER A 16 -28.27 5.40 9.04
CA SER A 16 -27.47 5.26 7.82
C SER A 16 -26.09 4.71 8.20
N CYS A 17 -25.79 3.48 7.80
CA CYS A 17 -24.42 2.96 7.77
C CYS A 17 -23.66 3.67 6.64
N THR A 18 -23.12 4.86 6.91
CA THR A 18 -22.12 5.47 6.03
C THR A 18 -20.83 4.70 6.22
N SER A 19 -20.48 3.85 5.27
CA SER A 19 -19.13 3.29 5.17
C SER A 19 -18.18 4.46 4.90
N TYR A 20 -17.43 4.87 5.92
CA TYR A 20 -16.36 5.86 5.79
C TYR A 20 -15.22 5.18 5.02
N LEU A 21 -15.29 5.23 3.68
CA LEU A 21 -14.10 4.98 2.88
C LEU A 21 -13.18 6.17 3.13
N ASP A 22 -12.20 5.97 4.01
CA ASP A 22 -11.21 6.99 4.33
C ASP A 22 -10.56 7.51 3.04
N PRO A 23 -10.65 8.83 2.76
CA PRO A 23 -10.12 9.37 1.52
C PRO A 23 -8.60 9.20 1.50
N ILE A 24 -8.08 8.68 0.38
CA ILE A 24 -6.64 8.70 0.11
C ILE A 24 -6.21 10.17 0.02
N ARG A 25 -5.25 10.56 0.85
CA ARG A 25 -4.68 11.92 0.86
C ARG A 25 -3.32 11.91 0.19
N THR A 26 -3.06 12.86 -0.69
CA THR A 26 -1.71 13.06 -1.24
C THR A 26 -0.89 13.91 -0.29
N SER A 27 0.37 13.52 -0.06
CA SER A 27 1.32 14.21 0.78
C SER A 27 2.75 13.90 0.32
N GLN A 28 3.74 14.26 1.13
CA GLN A 28 5.12 13.84 0.96
C GLN A 28 5.48 12.79 2.01
N LEU A 29 6.39 11.89 1.66
CA LEU A 29 7.10 11.06 2.62
C LEU A 29 7.96 11.94 3.54
N GLY A 30 8.19 11.48 4.76
CA GLY A 30 9.22 12.05 5.64
C GLY A 30 10.62 11.93 5.06
N ASP A 31 11.61 12.46 5.79
CA ASP A 31 13.00 12.54 5.31
C ASP A 31 13.71 11.17 5.27
N ASP A 32 13.30 10.22 6.12
CA ASP A 32 13.87 8.87 6.21
C ASP A 32 12.76 7.81 6.18
N PRO A 33 12.09 7.61 5.03
CA PRO A 33 11.06 6.59 4.91
C PRO A 33 11.70 5.20 4.91
N VAL A 34 10.97 4.20 5.39
CA VAL A 34 11.41 2.81 5.22
C VAL A 34 11.35 2.45 3.75
N VAL A 35 12.47 1.96 3.20
CA VAL A 35 12.59 1.54 1.81
C VAL A 35 12.81 0.03 1.74
N ASP A 36 11.97 -0.64 0.97
CA ASP A 36 12.02 -2.09 0.72
C ASP A 36 11.64 -2.36 -0.74
N GLY A 37 11.52 -3.62 -1.16
CA GLY A 37 11.13 -3.95 -2.51
C GLY A 37 11.61 -5.32 -2.94
N GLY A 38 11.89 -5.47 -4.23
CA GLY A 38 12.49 -6.70 -4.70
C GLY A 38 12.82 -6.69 -6.18
N THR A 39 13.35 -7.81 -6.63
CA THR A 39 13.88 -7.99 -7.98
C THR A 39 13.12 -9.08 -8.73
N TYR A 40 13.10 -8.95 -10.04
CA TYR A 40 12.59 -9.98 -10.94
C TYR A 40 13.72 -10.86 -11.43
N THR A 41 13.49 -12.16 -11.59
CA THR A 41 14.49 -13.08 -12.15
C THR A 41 14.85 -12.76 -13.61
N SER A 42 14.05 -11.94 -14.28
CA SER A 42 14.31 -11.41 -15.63
C SER A 42 15.14 -10.11 -15.66
N GLY A 43 15.51 -9.57 -14.50
CA GLY A 43 16.11 -8.24 -14.36
C GLY A 43 15.10 -7.14 -14.01
N GLY A 44 15.60 -6.01 -13.48
CA GLY A 44 14.80 -4.92 -12.92
C GLY A 44 14.18 -5.27 -11.56
N GLY A 45 13.28 -4.42 -11.09
CA GLY A 45 12.67 -4.55 -9.78
C GLY A 45 11.68 -3.46 -9.40
N LEU A 46 11.24 -3.54 -8.16
CA LEU A 46 10.28 -2.66 -7.51
C LEU A 46 10.93 -2.11 -6.25
N THR A 47 10.62 -0.87 -5.92
CA THR A 47 10.90 -0.27 -4.61
C THR A 47 9.59 0.25 -4.03
N ILE A 48 9.38 0.03 -2.74
CA ILE A 48 8.32 0.63 -1.94
C ILE A 48 8.99 1.46 -0.86
N ALA A 49 8.59 2.74 -0.75
CA ALA A 49 8.97 3.62 0.34
C ALA A 49 7.72 3.97 1.16
N ALA A 50 7.80 3.87 2.47
CA ALA A 50 6.65 4.10 3.34
C ALA A 50 7.03 4.72 4.68
N ASP A 51 6.13 5.52 5.22
CA ASP A 51 6.20 6.06 6.57
C ASP A 51 4.88 5.87 7.31
N ILE A 52 4.94 6.05 8.63
CA ILE A 52 3.75 6.15 9.47
C ILE A 52 3.78 7.46 10.23
N ARG A 53 2.61 8.04 10.44
CA ARG A 53 2.45 9.22 11.28
C ARG A 53 1.12 9.22 12.00
N GLU A 54 1.07 10.00 13.06
CA GLU A 54 -0.14 10.29 13.78
C GLU A 54 -0.97 11.33 13.00
N ASN A 55 -2.28 11.14 12.97
CA ASN A 55 -3.23 12.10 12.44
C ASN A 55 -4.55 11.99 13.22
N ASP A 56 -4.88 12.98 14.04
CA ASP A 56 -6.12 13.05 14.82
C ASP A 56 -6.34 11.82 15.72
N GLY A 57 -5.29 11.32 16.35
CA GLY A 57 -5.29 10.12 17.18
C GLY A 57 -5.26 8.81 16.39
N HIS A 58 -5.19 8.85 15.06
CA HIS A 58 -5.16 7.67 14.20
C HIS A 58 -3.81 7.45 13.54
N THR A 59 -3.55 6.20 13.14
CA THR A 59 -2.38 5.88 12.34
C THR A 59 -2.64 6.16 10.87
N LEU A 60 -1.81 7.01 10.29
CA LEU A 60 -1.79 7.27 8.86
C LEU A 60 -0.58 6.56 8.25
N LEU A 61 -0.83 5.70 7.25
CA LEU A 61 0.22 5.05 6.45
C LEU A 61 0.35 5.79 5.13
N CYS A 62 1.51 6.39 4.86
CA CYS A 62 1.80 6.95 3.55
C CYS A 62 2.83 6.11 2.82
N GLY A 63 2.69 6.02 1.50
CA GLY A 63 3.66 5.31 0.71
C GLY A 63 3.70 5.71 -0.75
N ALA A 64 4.84 5.39 -1.33
CA ALA A 64 5.14 5.50 -2.74
C ALA A 64 5.79 4.20 -3.23
N TRP A 65 5.65 3.91 -4.52
CA TRP A 65 6.33 2.79 -5.15
C TRP A 65 6.86 3.17 -6.53
N ALA A 66 7.95 2.55 -6.93
CA ALA A 66 8.59 2.75 -8.22
C ALA A 66 8.92 1.41 -8.88
N GLU A 67 9.01 1.42 -10.20
CA GLU A 67 9.42 0.28 -11.04
C GLU A 67 10.70 0.67 -11.75
N SER A 68 11.69 -0.23 -11.80
CA SER A 68 13.00 0.04 -12.41
C SER A 68 12.88 0.53 -13.85
N ALA A 69 13.74 1.49 -14.23
CA ALA A 69 13.86 1.95 -15.61
C ALA A 69 14.36 0.85 -16.55
N GLU A 70 15.12 -0.12 -16.01
CA GLU A 70 15.69 -1.25 -16.74
C GLU A 70 14.78 -2.50 -16.72
N GLN A 71 13.49 -2.32 -16.42
CA GLN A 71 12.55 -3.43 -16.31
C GLN A 71 12.43 -4.22 -17.62
N SER A 72 12.60 -5.54 -17.53
CA SER A 72 12.41 -6.43 -18.67
C SER A 72 11.00 -6.30 -19.26
N ILE A 73 10.91 -6.40 -20.60
CA ILE A 73 9.64 -6.32 -21.33
C ILE A 73 8.63 -7.39 -20.88
N LEU A 74 9.11 -8.56 -20.42
CA LEU A 74 8.29 -9.66 -19.93
C LEU A 74 7.52 -9.32 -18.64
N THR A 75 7.99 -8.31 -17.93
CA THR A 75 7.50 -7.88 -16.61
C THR A 75 6.92 -6.47 -16.62
N LYS A 76 6.92 -5.80 -17.77
CA LYS A 76 6.40 -4.43 -17.89
C LYS A 76 4.92 -4.41 -17.49
N GLY A 77 4.58 -3.57 -16.52
CA GLY A 77 3.21 -3.43 -16.00
C GLY A 77 2.80 -4.48 -14.97
N LYS A 78 3.66 -5.47 -14.65
CA LYS A 78 3.40 -6.47 -13.60
C LYS A 78 3.65 -5.95 -12.20
N SER A 79 4.37 -4.84 -12.05
CA SER A 79 4.65 -4.23 -10.75
C SER A 79 3.39 -3.86 -9.97
N ARG A 80 2.29 -3.51 -10.65
CA ARG A 80 1.00 -3.25 -9.99
C ARG A 80 0.49 -4.49 -9.26
N ASP A 81 0.54 -5.66 -9.88
CA ASP A 81 0.06 -6.91 -9.28
C ASP A 81 0.94 -7.30 -8.08
N VAL A 82 2.26 -7.12 -8.20
CA VAL A 82 3.21 -7.34 -7.12
C VAL A 82 2.92 -6.40 -5.94
N VAL A 83 2.74 -5.11 -6.19
CA VAL A 83 2.38 -4.11 -5.15
C VAL A 83 1.03 -4.43 -4.50
N ALA A 84 0.04 -4.89 -5.29
CA ALA A 84 -1.28 -5.30 -4.79
C ALA A 84 -1.20 -6.49 -3.83
N SER A 85 -0.22 -7.37 -3.99
CA SER A 85 -0.01 -8.50 -3.09
C SER A 85 0.71 -8.14 -1.78
N GLY A 86 1.27 -6.92 -1.71
CA GLY A 86 2.05 -6.46 -0.57
C GLY A 86 1.21 -6.16 0.68
N ALA A 87 1.88 -6.15 1.83
CA ALA A 87 1.33 -5.76 3.11
C ALA A 87 2.34 -4.96 3.93
N ALA A 88 1.84 -4.03 4.75
CA ALA A 88 2.63 -3.26 5.70
C ALA A 88 2.31 -3.70 7.12
N TYR A 89 3.35 -3.76 7.94
CA TYR A 89 3.29 -4.18 9.33
C TYR A 89 3.91 -3.11 10.22
N LEU A 90 3.31 -2.90 11.39
CA LEU A 90 3.92 -2.12 12.46
C LEU A 90 4.33 -3.08 13.58
N GLY A 91 5.63 -3.37 13.68
CA GLY A 91 6.10 -4.50 14.45
C GLY A 91 5.54 -5.83 13.91
N ARG A 92 4.62 -6.47 14.66
CA ARG A 92 3.97 -7.74 14.26
C ARG A 92 2.53 -7.57 13.78
N GLU A 93 1.96 -6.38 13.92
CA GLU A 93 0.57 -6.09 13.57
C GLU A 93 0.49 -5.70 12.09
N ARG A 94 -0.33 -6.38 11.30
CA ARG A 94 -0.57 -5.97 9.91
C ARG A 94 -1.50 -4.76 9.90
N ILE A 95 -0.99 -3.63 9.43
CA ILE A 95 -1.71 -2.35 9.39
C ILE A 95 -2.29 -2.06 8.01
N ALA A 96 -1.79 -2.71 6.97
CA ALA A 96 -2.29 -2.56 5.62
C ALA A 96 -2.02 -3.81 4.79
N GLN A 97 -2.91 -4.05 3.84
CA GLN A 97 -2.72 -4.95 2.72
C GLN A 97 -3.18 -4.23 1.45
N ASN A 98 -2.82 -4.79 0.30
CA ASN A 98 -3.07 -4.20 -1.00
C ASN A 98 -2.52 -2.78 -1.06
N LEU A 99 -1.22 -2.68 -1.32
CA LEU A 99 -0.49 -1.42 -1.29
C LEU A 99 -0.69 -0.57 -2.55
N LEU A 100 -1.60 -0.95 -3.45
CA LEU A 100 -1.89 -0.19 -4.68
C LEU A 100 -2.43 1.23 -4.45
N PHE A 101 -2.87 1.55 -3.23
CA PHE A 101 -3.25 2.92 -2.90
C PHE A 101 -2.04 3.87 -2.90
N MET A 102 -0.82 3.35 -2.71
CA MET A 102 0.42 4.12 -2.68
C MET A 102 0.69 4.81 -4.02
N ALA A 103 1.33 5.96 -3.97
CA ALA A 103 1.61 6.75 -5.17
C ALA A 103 2.64 6.03 -6.05
N ARG A 104 2.41 5.96 -7.36
CA ARG A 104 3.47 5.55 -8.29
C ARG A 104 4.36 6.75 -8.56
N VAL A 105 5.67 6.61 -8.34
CA VAL A 105 6.67 7.65 -8.57
C VAL A 105 7.76 7.16 -9.52
N ALA A 106 8.60 8.09 -10.01
CA ALA A 106 9.81 7.73 -10.71
C ALA A 106 10.81 7.06 -9.73
N PRO A 107 11.70 6.18 -10.21
CA PRO A 107 12.78 5.66 -9.38
C PRO A 107 13.74 6.77 -8.96
N THR A 108 14.34 6.60 -7.79
CA THR A 108 15.30 7.55 -7.22
C THR A 108 16.18 6.82 -6.22
N ALA A 109 17.39 7.32 -6.01
CA ALA A 109 18.29 6.82 -4.96
C ALA A 109 17.80 7.17 -3.55
N ASP A 110 17.05 8.26 -3.43
CA ASP A 110 16.47 8.74 -2.17
C ASP A 110 14.98 9.04 -2.34
N TYR A 111 14.15 8.42 -1.50
CA TYR A 111 12.70 8.58 -1.49
C TYR A 111 12.20 9.63 -0.48
N GLY A 112 13.10 10.22 0.33
CA GLY A 112 12.75 11.31 1.23
C GLY A 112 12.03 12.45 0.50
N GLY A 113 10.93 12.94 1.05
CA GLY A 113 10.13 14.02 0.45
C GLY A 113 9.37 13.65 -0.83
N SER A 114 9.45 12.39 -1.30
CA SER A 114 8.72 11.94 -2.49
C SER A 114 7.21 12.05 -2.30
N VAL A 115 6.48 12.29 -3.39
CA VAL A 115 5.01 12.29 -3.37
C VAL A 115 4.51 10.92 -2.91
N ALA A 116 3.62 10.92 -1.94
CA ALA A 116 3.01 9.74 -1.35
C ALA A 116 1.49 9.86 -1.35
N ASN A 117 0.84 8.69 -1.36
CA ASN A 117 -0.56 8.58 -1.02
C ASN A 117 -0.68 7.98 0.38
N CYS A 118 -1.55 8.58 1.18
CA CYS A 118 -1.77 8.27 2.57
C CYS A 118 -3.15 7.69 2.78
N ARG A 119 -3.22 6.62 3.56
CA ARG A 119 -4.47 5.97 3.96
C ARG A 119 -4.53 5.85 5.48
N LEU A 120 -5.66 6.24 6.04
CA LEU A 120 -5.93 6.04 7.46
C LEU A 120 -6.04 4.53 7.72
N VAL A 121 -5.43 4.08 8.80
CA VAL A 121 -5.54 2.69 9.25
C VAL A 121 -6.59 2.64 10.35
N GLU A 122 -7.40 1.58 10.38
CA GLU A 122 -8.48 1.36 11.36
C GLU A 122 -8.02 1.29 12.84
N ARG A 123 -6.73 1.50 13.11
CA ARG A 123 -6.14 1.51 14.45
C ARG A 123 -5.83 2.92 14.92
N GLU A 124 -6.06 3.15 16.21
CA GLU A 124 -5.58 4.34 16.91
C GLU A 124 -4.05 4.36 16.96
N TRP A 125 -3.50 5.57 16.98
CA TRP A 125 -2.10 5.83 17.25
C TRP A 125 -1.79 5.61 18.72
N ARG A 126 -0.69 4.91 19.01
CA ARG A 126 -0.18 4.73 20.38
C ARG A 126 1.15 5.46 20.51
N LEU A 127 1.43 6.04 21.68
CA LEU A 127 2.72 6.73 21.93
C LEU A 127 3.94 5.83 21.65
N THR A 128 3.81 4.51 21.88
CA THR A 128 4.88 3.54 21.58
C THR A 128 5.13 3.33 20.08
N ASP A 129 4.22 3.76 19.20
CA ASP A 129 4.30 3.52 17.76
C ASP A 129 5.38 4.36 17.09
N HIS A 130 5.70 5.53 17.64
CA HIS A 130 6.83 6.36 17.16
C HIS A 130 8.16 5.61 17.10
N ALA A 131 8.36 4.63 17.99
CA ALA A 131 9.60 3.85 18.07
C ALA A 131 9.53 2.52 17.29
N LYS A 132 8.39 2.18 16.68
CA LYS A 132 8.23 0.92 15.96
C LYS A 132 8.61 1.10 14.50
N ALA A 133 9.49 0.22 14.02
CA ALA A 133 9.75 0.11 12.60
C ALA A 133 8.49 -0.39 11.86
N ILE A 134 8.15 0.30 10.78
CA ILE A 134 7.29 -0.27 9.74
C ILE A 134 8.11 -1.32 8.96
N THR A 135 7.45 -2.40 8.55
CA THR A 135 8.04 -3.41 7.68
C THR A 135 7.09 -3.69 6.52
N ILE A 136 7.65 -3.75 5.31
CA ILE A 136 6.92 -4.15 4.13
C ILE A 136 7.17 -5.64 3.88
N ARG A 137 6.13 -6.37 3.48
CA ARG A 137 6.25 -7.77 3.06
C ARG A 137 5.60 -7.95 1.72
N ILE A 138 6.35 -8.49 0.77
CA ILE A 138 5.90 -8.76 -0.58
C ILE A 138 6.15 -10.26 -0.85
N PRO A 139 5.10 -11.05 -1.08
CA PRO A 139 5.26 -12.47 -1.29
C PRO A 139 6.05 -12.75 -2.58
N ARG A 140 6.90 -13.79 -2.53
CA ARG A 140 7.43 -14.41 -3.75
C ARG A 140 6.27 -14.89 -4.60
N GLN A 141 6.27 -14.54 -5.87
CA GLN A 141 5.21 -14.90 -6.80
C GLN A 141 5.72 -15.04 -8.23
N VAL A 142 4.99 -15.81 -9.04
CA VAL A 142 5.19 -15.89 -10.49
C VAL A 142 4.46 -14.70 -11.11
N VAL A 143 5.18 -13.87 -11.88
CA VAL A 143 4.63 -12.65 -12.50
C VAL A 143 4.46 -12.77 -14.01
N TYR A 144 5.19 -13.70 -14.61
CA TYR A 144 5.07 -14.09 -16.01
C TYR A 144 5.24 -15.60 -16.13
N ARG A 145 4.43 -16.20 -17.00
CA ARG A 145 4.48 -17.60 -17.35
C ARG A 145 4.20 -17.73 -18.84
N ASP A 146 5.16 -18.28 -19.56
CA ASP A 146 4.96 -18.88 -20.88
C ASP A 146 4.99 -20.39 -20.70
N VAL A 147 3.95 -21.10 -21.14
CA VAL A 147 3.85 -22.57 -21.03
C VAL A 147 4.10 -23.30 -22.33
N ASP A 148 4.05 -22.58 -23.46
CA ASP A 148 4.08 -23.16 -24.79
C ASP A 148 5.44 -22.95 -25.47
N GLY A 149 6.38 -22.31 -24.75
CA GLY A 149 7.73 -22.07 -25.23
C GLY A 149 8.53 -23.36 -25.50
N PRO A 150 9.46 -23.34 -26.47
CA PRO A 150 10.14 -24.53 -27.02
C PRO A 150 11.02 -25.31 -26.02
N SER A 151 11.18 -24.83 -24.79
CA SER A 151 12.02 -25.42 -23.73
C SER A 151 11.26 -25.88 -22.48
N GLY A 152 9.92 -26.03 -22.57
CA GLY A 152 9.09 -26.35 -21.39
C GLY A 152 8.55 -25.11 -20.65
N GLY A 153 8.50 -23.98 -21.36
CA GLY A 153 7.99 -22.71 -20.84
C GLY A 153 9.01 -21.87 -20.06
N ALA A 154 8.76 -20.57 -19.95
CA ALA A 154 9.57 -19.61 -19.20
C ALA A 154 8.77 -19.02 -18.04
N PHE A 155 9.36 -19.02 -16.84
CA PHE A 155 8.77 -18.43 -15.64
C PHE A 155 9.61 -17.26 -15.16
N VAL A 156 8.96 -16.13 -14.87
CA VAL A 156 9.59 -15.02 -14.17
C VAL A 156 9.02 -14.93 -12.76
N TYR A 157 9.91 -14.89 -11.78
CA TYR A 157 9.54 -14.74 -10.38
C TYR A 157 9.91 -13.34 -9.89
N PHE A 158 9.14 -12.87 -8.92
CA PHE A 158 9.52 -11.76 -8.05
C PHE A 158 10.08 -12.30 -6.74
N HIS A 159 11.16 -11.69 -6.24
CA HIS A 159 11.77 -11.99 -4.94
C HIS A 159 11.91 -10.70 -4.14
N GLN A 160 11.44 -10.69 -2.89
CA GLN A 160 11.70 -9.60 -1.97
C GLN A 160 13.19 -9.65 -1.57
N THR A 161 13.98 -8.73 -2.10
CA THR A 161 15.44 -8.68 -1.94
C THR A 161 15.93 -7.32 -1.44
N GLY A 162 15.02 -6.47 -0.98
CA GLY A 162 15.27 -5.05 -0.75
C GLY A 162 14.96 -4.20 -1.99
N PRO A 163 15.24 -2.88 -1.95
CA PRO A 163 14.88 -1.94 -3.01
C PRO A 163 15.43 -2.38 -4.37
N GLY A 164 14.56 -2.47 -5.38
CA GLY A 164 14.91 -2.99 -6.72
C GLY A 164 14.57 -2.06 -7.87
N ALA A 165 13.97 -0.90 -7.63
CA ALA A 165 13.64 0.06 -8.68
C ALA A 165 14.84 0.92 -9.13
N GLY A 166 15.99 0.84 -8.46
CA GLY A 166 17.13 1.74 -8.68
C GLY A 166 17.45 2.01 -10.16
N GLU A 167 17.86 3.25 -10.42
CA GLU A 167 18.53 3.66 -11.66
C GLU A 167 20.01 3.28 -11.56
N GLY A 168 20.66 3.00 -12.70
CA GLY A 168 22.05 2.58 -12.79
C GLY A 168 23.07 3.51 -12.13
#